data_AF-A0A9E3BVV4-F1
#
_entry.id   AF-A0A9E3BVV4-F1
#
_cell.length_a   1.000
_cell.length_b   1.000
_cell.length_c   1.000
_cell.angle_alpha   90.00
_cell.angle_beta   90.00
_cell.angle_gamma   90.00
#
_symmetry.space_group_name_H-M   'P 1'
#
loop_
_entity.id
_entity.type
_entity.pdbx_description
1 polymer ?
#
loop_
_entity_poly.entity_id
_entity_poly.type
_entity_poly.pdbx_seq_one_letter_code
_entity_poly.pdbx_strand_id
1 'polypeptide(L)'
;MFLHKSILITDVNVKNPDPVLGEKLLEQFGGATGELTAALTYWTQSFHTTIPGIRDMLQDIGTEEFSHLEIIAMLIEQHTTRAPANTRDAAYNSTLFALRGPGPHLVDSKGTFWDGRYVNEGGHVVRDLRANVAAEAGALATYEALLKITDDEGTRKALNELATREVSHQQMFMEALASLNAVSEPVFGDLQPSKSVNLYFNLSSGTGADLRGPWNSEPAFQYVADPLQHLTQQQGGNNAASNEMLASEQLANAPQS
;
A
#
# COMPACT_ATOMS: atom_id res chain seq x y z
N MET A 1 7.93 -7.97 25.51
CA MET A 1 7.25 -9.22 25.89
C MET A 1 5.84 -9.13 25.30
N PHE A 2 5.37 -10.17 24.60
CA PHE A 2 3.99 -10.24 24.11
C PHE A 2 3.13 -11.07 25.06
N LEU A 3 1.85 -10.72 25.15
CA LEU A 3 0.83 -11.47 25.88
C LEU A 3 -0.28 -11.82 24.91
N HIS A 4 -0.75 -13.07 24.93
CA HIS A 4 -1.94 -13.47 24.20
C HIS A 4 -3.11 -13.65 25.18
N LYS A 5 -4.28 -13.15 24.79
CA LYS A 5 -5.56 -13.39 25.45
C LYS A 5 -6.55 -13.79 24.38
N SER A 6 -7.38 -14.79 24.65
CA SER A 6 -8.41 -15.27 23.73
C SER A 6 -9.63 -14.34 23.59
N ILE A 7 -9.49 -13.06 23.94
CA ILE A 7 -10.56 -12.07 23.87
C ILE A 7 -10.31 -11.25 22.61
N LEU A 8 -11.27 -11.27 21.69
CA LEU A 8 -11.18 -10.56 20.44
C LEU A 8 -11.69 -9.11 20.59
N ILE A 9 -11.17 -8.22 19.76
CA ILE A 9 -11.65 -6.83 19.65
C ILE A 9 -13.10 -6.80 19.13
N THR A 10 -13.45 -7.76 18.26
CA THR A 10 -14.81 -7.95 17.75
C THR A 10 -15.17 -9.43 17.65
N ASP A 11 -16.47 -9.74 17.75
CA ASP A 11 -16.95 -11.10 17.64
C ASP A 11 -16.78 -11.65 16.22
N VAL A 12 -16.22 -12.85 16.09
CA VAL A 12 -16.14 -13.58 14.82
C VAL A 12 -17.11 -14.75 14.81
N ASN A 13 -18.24 -14.58 14.12
CA ASN A 13 -19.29 -15.59 14.04
C ASN A 13 -19.92 -15.65 12.64
N VAL A 14 -19.32 -16.45 11.76
CA VAL A 14 -19.82 -16.72 10.40
C VAL A 14 -21.07 -17.60 10.49
N LYS A 15 -22.21 -17.10 10.02
CA LYS A 15 -23.50 -17.80 9.97
C LYS A 15 -23.70 -18.56 8.66
N ASN A 16 -23.27 -17.96 7.56
CA ASN A 16 -23.37 -18.47 6.19
C ASN A 16 -21.95 -18.63 5.61
N PRO A 17 -21.31 -19.80 5.82
CA PRO A 17 -19.95 -20.04 5.34
C PRO A 17 -19.88 -20.07 3.81
N ASP A 18 -18.84 -19.44 3.28
CA ASP A 18 -18.55 -19.31 1.86
C ASP A 18 -17.03 -19.38 1.64
N PRO A 19 -16.50 -20.52 1.15
CA PRO A 19 -15.06 -20.65 0.92
C PRO A 19 -14.53 -19.74 -0.19
N VAL A 20 -15.38 -19.25 -1.12
CA VAL A 20 -14.95 -18.27 -2.14
C VAL A 20 -14.61 -16.96 -1.45
N LEU A 21 -15.48 -16.48 -0.55
CA LEU A 21 -15.17 -15.34 0.30
C LEU A 21 -13.95 -15.60 1.19
N GLY A 22 -13.82 -16.82 1.73
CA GLY A 22 -12.62 -17.26 2.46
C GLY A 22 -11.32 -17.08 1.66
N GLU A 23 -11.32 -17.38 0.36
CA GLU A 23 -10.17 -17.13 -0.52
C GLU A 23 -9.94 -15.63 -0.73
N LYS A 24 -10.99 -14.83 -0.84
CA LYS A 24 -10.87 -13.37 -1.03
C LYS A 24 -10.36 -12.66 0.24
N LEU A 25 -10.73 -13.16 1.41
CA LEU A 25 -10.23 -12.67 2.71
C LEU A 25 -8.71 -12.85 2.87
N LEU A 26 -8.06 -13.72 2.07
CA LEU A 26 -6.60 -13.82 2.04
C LEU A 26 -5.91 -12.51 1.64
N GLU A 27 -6.61 -11.61 0.94
CA GLU A 27 -6.08 -10.28 0.61
C GLU A 27 -5.77 -9.47 1.89
N GLN A 28 -6.64 -9.53 2.90
CA GLN A 28 -6.39 -8.90 4.20
C GLN A 28 -5.48 -9.74 5.09
N PHE A 29 -5.16 -10.99 4.76
CA PHE A 29 -4.25 -11.80 5.57
C PHE A 29 -2.81 -11.75 5.05
N GLY A 30 -2.59 -12.31 3.85
CA GLY A 30 -1.28 -12.45 3.21
C GLY A 30 -1.06 -11.52 2.01
N GLY A 31 -1.96 -10.58 1.75
CA GLY A 31 -1.83 -9.60 0.68
C GLY A 31 -0.86 -8.45 0.98
N ALA A 32 -0.53 -7.68 -0.05
CA ALA A 32 0.42 -6.58 0.02
C ALA A 32 -0.04 -5.41 0.90
N THR A 33 -1.36 -5.26 1.11
CA THR A 33 -1.95 -4.26 2.01
C THR A 33 -2.75 -4.90 3.13
N GLY A 34 -2.49 -6.18 3.44
CA GLY A 34 -3.18 -6.90 4.51
C GLY A 34 -2.53 -6.73 5.88
N GLU A 35 -3.19 -7.26 6.90
CA GLU A 35 -2.86 -7.07 8.33
C GLU A 35 -1.46 -7.51 8.69
N LEU A 36 -0.94 -8.58 8.09
CA LEU A 36 0.42 -9.03 8.36
C LEU A 36 1.45 -8.00 7.87
N THR A 37 1.20 -7.38 6.71
CA THR A 37 2.07 -6.33 6.18
C THR A 37 2.02 -5.11 7.08
N ALA A 38 0.83 -4.68 7.52
CA ALA A 38 0.66 -3.57 8.45
C ALA A 38 1.41 -3.82 9.76
N ALA A 39 1.14 -4.96 10.42
CA ALA A 39 1.78 -5.38 11.68
C ALA A 39 3.31 -5.30 11.61
N LEU A 40 3.89 -5.92 10.58
CA LEU A 40 5.35 -5.98 10.41
C LEU A 40 5.95 -4.65 9.98
N THR A 41 5.22 -3.84 9.21
CA THR A 41 5.64 -2.49 8.81
C THR A 41 5.75 -1.59 10.04
N TYR A 42 4.69 -1.46 10.83
CA TYR A 42 4.68 -0.53 11.95
C TYR A 42 5.62 -0.98 13.06
N TRP A 43 5.68 -2.28 13.32
CA TRP A 43 6.65 -2.84 14.25
C TRP A 43 8.09 -2.52 13.83
N THR A 44 8.45 -2.75 12.57
CA THR A 44 9.81 -2.48 12.06
C THR A 44 10.15 -0.99 12.12
N GLN A 45 9.26 -0.14 11.63
CA GLN A 45 9.45 1.32 11.64
C GLN A 45 9.56 1.91 13.05
N SER A 46 8.99 1.27 14.07
CA SER A 46 9.14 1.72 15.46
C SER A 46 10.61 1.80 15.92
N PHE A 47 11.50 1.02 15.29
CA PHE A 47 12.94 1.04 15.57
C PHE A 47 13.70 2.09 14.76
N HIS A 48 13.08 2.73 13.77
CA HIS A 48 13.69 3.77 12.95
C HIS A 48 13.56 5.17 13.54
N THR A 49 12.67 5.36 14.52
CA THR A 49 12.46 6.64 15.18
C THR A 49 13.04 6.66 16.60
N THR A 50 13.63 7.80 16.96
CA THR A 50 14.07 8.10 18.32
C THR A 50 13.03 8.90 19.12
N ILE A 51 11.93 9.32 18.47
CA ILE A 51 10.85 10.09 19.11
C ILE A 51 9.99 9.13 19.93
N PRO A 52 10.03 9.18 21.28
CA PRO A 52 9.42 8.14 22.11
C PRO A 52 7.92 7.96 21.87
N GLY A 53 7.15 9.05 21.73
CA GLY A 53 5.70 8.97 21.52
C GLY A 53 5.30 8.36 20.18
N ILE A 54 6.05 8.62 19.11
CA ILE A 54 5.79 8.02 17.79
C ILE A 54 6.20 6.55 17.79
N ARG A 55 7.32 6.21 18.45
CA ARG A 55 7.74 4.82 18.63
C ARG A 55 6.68 4.00 19.36
N ASP A 56 6.17 4.53 20.47
CA ASP A 56 5.14 3.89 21.28
C ASP A 56 3.87 3.65 20.47
N MET A 57 3.38 4.68 19.78
CA MET A 57 2.23 4.59 18.86
C MET A 57 2.42 3.52 17.78
N LEU A 58 3.60 3.44 17.13
CA LEU A 58 3.88 2.43 16.10
C LEU A 58 3.90 1.01 16.67
N GLN A 59 4.37 0.82 17.90
CA GLN A 59 4.36 -0.48 18.57
C GLN A 59 2.96 -0.88 19.02
N ASP A 60 2.16 0.07 19.49
CA ASP A 60 0.77 -0.14 19.87
C ASP A 60 -0.06 -0.57 18.65
N ILE A 61 0.00 0.21 17.56
CA ILE A 61 -0.72 -0.10 16.31
C ILE A 61 -0.21 -1.43 15.74
N GLY A 62 1.10 -1.61 15.59
CA GLY A 62 1.66 -2.87 15.06
C GLY A 62 1.31 -4.11 15.89
N THR A 63 1.06 -3.95 17.19
CA THR A 63 0.57 -5.02 18.07
C THR A 63 -0.93 -5.23 17.88
N GLU A 64 -1.72 -4.17 17.71
CA GLU A 64 -3.14 -4.23 17.37
C GLU A 64 -3.38 -4.99 16.05
N GLU A 65 -2.53 -4.80 15.04
CA GLU A 65 -2.68 -5.49 13.75
C GLU A 65 -2.53 -7.01 13.86
N PHE A 66 -1.82 -7.51 14.87
CA PHE A 66 -1.83 -8.96 15.13
C PHE A 66 -3.21 -9.45 15.63
N SER A 67 -3.98 -8.61 16.33
CA SER A 67 -5.37 -8.91 16.66
C SER A 67 -6.29 -8.84 15.44
N HIS A 68 -6.06 -7.91 14.51
CA HIS A 68 -6.80 -7.84 13.25
C HIS A 68 -6.51 -9.08 12.39
N LEU A 69 -5.24 -9.47 12.30
CA LEU A 69 -4.79 -10.68 11.62
C LEU A 69 -5.43 -11.95 12.21
N GLU A 70 -5.58 -12.03 13.53
CA GLU A 70 -6.30 -13.12 14.21
C GLU A 70 -7.79 -13.15 13.82
N ILE A 71 -8.46 -11.99 13.77
CA ILE A 71 -9.86 -11.88 13.35
C ILE A 71 -10.03 -12.33 11.89
N ILE A 72 -9.18 -11.87 10.97
CA ILE A 72 -9.20 -12.29 9.56
C ILE A 72 -8.94 -13.79 9.43
N ALA A 73 -7.95 -14.32 10.16
CA ALA A 73 -7.67 -15.75 10.19
C ALA A 73 -8.90 -16.57 10.61
N MET A 74 -9.60 -16.15 11.66
CA MET A 74 -10.81 -16.81 12.13
C MET A 74 -11.96 -16.72 11.13
N LEU A 75 -12.10 -15.59 10.42
CA LEU A 75 -13.08 -15.48 9.32
C LEU A 75 -12.77 -16.49 8.22
N ILE A 76 -11.52 -16.55 7.74
CA ILE A 76 -11.08 -17.51 6.71
C ILE A 76 -11.32 -18.95 7.19
N GLU A 77 -10.92 -19.27 8.41
CA GLU A 77 -11.15 -20.57 9.03
C GLU A 77 -12.63 -20.93 9.01
N GLN A 78 -13.51 -20.07 9.53
CA GLN A 78 -14.94 -20.38 9.62
C GLN A 78 -15.60 -20.49 8.24
N HIS A 79 -15.25 -19.62 7.29
CA HIS A 79 -15.73 -19.69 5.90
C HIS A 79 -15.33 -20.98 5.19
N THR A 80 -14.13 -21.50 5.45
CA THR A 80 -13.59 -22.68 4.76
C THR A 80 -13.93 -24.00 5.47
N THR A 81 -13.98 -24.03 6.80
CA THR A 81 -14.20 -25.25 7.59
C THR A 81 -15.68 -25.56 7.84
N ARG A 82 -16.55 -24.55 7.91
CA ARG A 82 -17.99 -24.73 8.20
C ARG A 82 -18.86 -24.87 6.94
N ALA A 83 -18.28 -24.67 5.76
CA ALA A 83 -18.98 -24.81 4.50
C ALA A 83 -19.55 -26.24 4.31
N PRO A 84 -20.83 -26.39 3.92
CA PRO A 84 -21.43 -27.67 3.57
C PRO A 84 -20.65 -28.42 2.47
N ALA A 85 -20.64 -29.75 2.50
CA ALA A 85 -19.87 -30.58 1.56
C ALA A 85 -20.17 -30.28 0.06
N ASN A 86 -21.41 -29.89 -0.27
CA ASN A 86 -21.82 -29.55 -1.62
C ASN A 86 -21.40 -28.14 -2.09
N THR A 87 -21.15 -27.19 -1.18
CA THR A 87 -20.56 -25.87 -1.53
C THR A 87 -19.04 -25.91 -1.56
N ARG A 88 -18.45 -26.94 -0.94
CA ARG A 88 -17.04 -27.25 -1.09
C ARG A 88 -16.72 -27.54 -2.55
N ASP A 89 -17.48 -28.35 -3.28
CA ASP A 89 -17.07 -28.77 -4.64
C ASP A 89 -16.69 -27.65 -5.63
N ALA A 90 -17.29 -26.46 -5.60
CA ALA A 90 -16.89 -25.37 -6.51
C ALA A 90 -15.72 -24.51 -5.97
N ALA A 91 -15.62 -24.32 -4.65
CA ALA A 91 -14.66 -23.41 -4.00
C ALA A 91 -13.47 -24.13 -3.32
N TYR A 92 -13.69 -25.35 -2.81
CA TYR A 92 -12.60 -26.32 -2.58
C TYR A 92 -11.87 -26.66 -3.88
N ASN A 93 -12.50 -26.56 -5.06
CA ASN A 93 -11.75 -26.69 -6.31
C ASN A 93 -10.82 -25.50 -6.60
N SER A 94 -10.74 -24.47 -5.75
CA SER A 94 -9.51 -23.69 -5.67
C SER A 94 -8.39 -24.68 -5.26
N THR A 95 -7.36 -24.80 -6.09
CA THR A 95 -6.22 -25.68 -5.79
C THR A 95 -5.63 -25.37 -4.42
N LEU A 96 -5.80 -24.14 -3.92
CA LEU A 96 -5.32 -23.71 -2.62
C LEU A 96 -5.95 -24.51 -1.46
N PHE A 97 -7.25 -24.40 -1.18
CA PHE A 97 -7.84 -25.02 0.01
C PHE A 97 -8.03 -26.54 -0.13
N ALA A 98 -8.24 -27.08 -1.33
CA ALA A 98 -8.29 -28.54 -1.52
C ALA A 98 -6.93 -29.20 -1.25
N LEU A 99 -5.82 -28.59 -1.66
CA LEU A 99 -4.50 -29.22 -1.55
C LEU A 99 -3.77 -28.84 -0.27
N ARG A 100 -3.85 -27.57 0.15
CA ARG A 100 -3.15 -27.07 1.36
C ARG A 100 -4.00 -27.15 2.62
N GLY A 101 -5.30 -27.40 2.49
CA GLY A 101 -6.25 -27.47 3.59
C GLY A 101 -6.98 -26.14 3.86
N PRO A 102 -8.13 -26.21 4.55
CA PRO A 102 -8.90 -25.02 4.94
C PRO A 102 -8.14 -24.17 5.98
N GLY A 103 -8.56 -22.92 6.12
CA GLY A 103 -7.91 -21.95 7.02
C GLY A 103 -6.98 -20.96 6.31
N PRO A 104 -6.35 -20.06 7.07
CA PRO A 104 -5.50 -19.01 6.52
C PRO A 104 -4.18 -19.58 5.97
N HIS A 105 -3.69 -18.96 4.89
CA HIS A 105 -2.38 -19.22 4.30
C HIS A 105 -1.67 -17.88 4.07
N LEU A 106 -0.35 -17.84 4.18
CA LEU A 106 0.47 -16.65 3.89
C LEU A 106 0.60 -16.40 2.37
N VAL A 107 -0.54 -16.22 1.73
CA VAL A 107 -0.70 -15.89 0.32
C VAL A 107 -1.81 -14.86 0.16
N ASP A 108 -1.83 -14.15 -0.95
CA ASP A 108 -2.95 -13.29 -1.36
C ASP A 108 -4.12 -14.12 -1.94
N SER A 109 -5.18 -13.42 -2.38
CA SER A 109 -6.37 -14.05 -2.98
C SER A 109 -6.14 -14.71 -4.36
N LYS A 110 -4.91 -14.63 -4.89
CA LYS A 110 -4.43 -15.26 -6.13
C LYS A 110 -3.39 -16.35 -5.88
N GLY A 111 -3.01 -16.59 -4.63
CA GLY A 111 -1.99 -17.57 -4.25
C GLY A 111 -0.56 -17.07 -4.36
N THR A 112 -0.32 -15.77 -4.57
CA THR A 112 1.03 -15.18 -4.48
C THR A 112 1.46 -15.22 -3.03
N PHE A 113 2.67 -15.71 -2.75
CA PHE A 113 3.19 -15.73 -1.39
C PHE A 113 3.39 -14.32 -0.85
N TRP A 114 3.03 -14.15 0.43
CA TRP A 114 3.42 -12.97 1.17
C TRP A 114 4.95 -12.85 1.15
N ASP A 115 5.44 -11.63 0.93
CA ASP A 115 6.85 -11.36 0.76
C ASP A 115 7.26 -10.14 1.59
N GLY A 116 8.42 -10.20 2.23
CA GLY A 116 8.96 -9.09 3.03
C GLY A 116 9.13 -7.79 2.24
N ARG A 117 9.17 -7.85 0.90
CA ARG A 117 9.14 -6.67 0.02
C ARG A 117 7.88 -5.80 0.15
N TYR A 118 6.81 -6.30 0.76
CA TYR A 118 5.62 -5.50 1.07
C TYR A 118 5.84 -4.57 2.26
N VAL A 119 6.81 -4.87 3.14
CA VAL A 119 7.13 -4.03 4.31
C VAL A 119 7.76 -2.73 3.82
N ASN A 120 7.00 -1.64 3.93
CA ASN A 120 7.37 -0.37 3.36
C ASN A 120 8.10 0.52 4.39
N GLU A 121 9.36 0.23 4.65
CA GLU A 121 10.20 0.95 5.61
C GLU A 121 11.38 1.68 4.92
N GLY A 122 11.84 2.79 5.49
CA GLY A 122 12.92 3.59 4.88
C GLY A 122 13.79 4.36 5.87
N GLY A 123 13.69 4.08 7.16
CA GLY A 123 14.53 4.69 8.19
C GLY A 123 14.25 6.15 8.53
N HIS A 124 13.30 6.81 7.83
CA HIS A 124 12.99 8.22 8.01
C HIS A 124 11.55 8.42 8.44
N VAL A 125 11.34 8.89 9.67
CA VAL A 125 10.02 8.95 10.33
C VAL A 125 8.92 9.63 9.50
N VAL A 126 9.19 10.77 8.86
CA VAL A 126 8.19 11.46 8.02
C VAL A 126 7.80 10.64 6.78
N ARG A 127 8.79 9.99 6.15
CA ARG A 127 8.56 9.16 4.96
C ARG A 127 7.77 7.91 5.34
N ASP A 128 8.14 7.29 6.45
CA ASP A 128 7.51 6.07 6.95
C ASP A 128 6.06 6.34 7.37
N LEU A 129 5.78 7.43 8.10
CA LEU A 129 4.40 7.81 8.44
C LEU A 129 3.53 8.11 7.21
N ARG A 130 4.08 8.73 6.16
CA ARG A 130 3.35 8.92 4.88
C ARG A 130 3.04 7.59 4.19
N ALA A 131 3.99 6.65 4.22
CA ALA A 131 3.76 5.31 3.72
C ALA A 131 2.66 4.60 4.50
N ASN A 132 2.58 4.79 5.82
CA ASN A 132 1.55 4.19 6.65
C ASN A 132 0.15 4.74 6.33
N VAL A 133 0.00 6.06 6.17
CA VAL A 133 -1.28 6.65 5.73
C VAL A 133 -1.75 6.02 4.41
N ALA A 134 -0.83 5.80 3.47
CA ALA A 134 -1.16 5.14 2.20
C ALA A 134 -1.48 3.65 2.37
N ALA A 135 -0.77 2.93 3.25
CA ALA A 135 -1.00 1.52 3.55
C ALA A 135 -2.41 1.31 4.12
N GLU A 136 -2.78 2.08 5.15
CA GLU A 136 -4.11 2.06 5.76
C GLU A 136 -5.22 2.41 4.78
N ALA A 137 -5.02 3.40 3.91
CA ALA A 137 -5.97 3.73 2.86
C ALA A 137 -6.17 2.58 1.86
N GLY A 138 -5.09 1.84 1.56
CA GLY A 138 -5.13 0.65 0.73
C GLY A 138 -5.87 -0.51 1.39
N ALA A 139 -5.62 -0.75 2.68
CA ALA A 139 -6.32 -1.77 3.47
C ALA A 139 -7.82 -1.44 3.57
N LEU A 140 -8.17 -0.19 3.87
CA LEU A 140 -9.56 0.29 3.88
C LEU A 140 -10.28 0.05 2.55
N ALA A 141 -9.64 0.34 1.42
CA ALA A 141 -10.23 0.10 0.10
C ALA A 141 -10.51 -1.40 -0.13
N THR A 142 -9.61 -2.28 0.35
CA THR A 142 -9.81 -3.74 0.29
C THR A 142 -10.96 -4.17 1.19
N TYR A 143 -11.05 -3.64 2.42
CA TYR A 143 -12.19 -3.87 3.30
C TYR A 143 -13.52 -3.46 2.66
N GLU A 144 -13.58 -2.28 2.06
CA GLU A 144 -14.78 -1.82 1.34
C GLU A 144 -15.14 -2.74 0.16
N ALA A 145 -14.16 -3.29 -0.53
CA ALA A 145 -14.39 -4.26 -1.60
C ALA A 145 -14.97 -5.59 -1.05
N LEU A 146 -14.43 -6.09 0.07
CA LEU A 146 -14.92 -7.29 0.75
C LEU A 146 -16.36 -7.09 1.30
N LEU A 147 -16.64 -5.93 1.86
CA LEU A 147 -17.98 -5.57 2.38
C LEU A 147 -19.05 -5.57 1.28
N LYS A 148 -18.69 -5.27 0.03
CA LYS A 148 -19.60 -5.29 -1.13
C LYS A 148 -19.97 -6.71 -1.58
N ILE A 149 -19.13 -7.71 -1.29
CA ILE A 149 -19.31 -9.08 -1.79
C ILE A 149 -19.71 -10.09 -0.71
N THR A 150 -19.64 -9.72 0.57
CA THR A 150 -20.11 -10.58 1.65
C THR A 150 -21.62 -10.45 1.84
N ASP A 151 -22.30 -11.57 2.05
CA ASP A 151 -23.71 -11.65 2.47
C ASP A 151 -23.88 -12.14 3.92
N ASP A 152 -22.78 -12.53 4.59
CA ASP A 152 -22.81 -12.97 5.98
C ASP A 152 -22.78 -11.79 6.94
N GLU A 153 -23.78 -11.68 7.81
CA GLU A 153 -23.90 -10.58 8.79
C GLU A 153 -22.76 -10.55 9.80
N GLY A 154 -22.26 -11.71 10.22
CA GLY A 154 -21.17 -11.81 11.20
C GLY A 154 -19.85 -11.34 10.59
N THR A 155 -19.54 -11.80 9.39
CA THR A 155 -18.42 -11.33 8.59
C THR A 155 -18.54 -9.84 8.31
N ARG A 156 -19.72 -9.35 7.89
CA ARG A 156 -19.94 -7.91 7.66
C ARG A 156 -19.65 -7.08 8.91
N LYS A 157 -20.11 -7.51 10.09
CA LYS A 157 -19.86 -6.81 11.36
C LYS A 157 -18.36 -6.78 11.69
N ALA A 158 -17.68 -7.90 11.57
CA ALA A 158 -16.24 -7.99 11.84
C ALA A 158 -15.43 -7.11 10.87
N LEU A 159 -15.67 -7.22 9.56
CA LEU A 159 -14.98 -6.42 8.55
C LEU A 159 -15.26 -4.91 8.72
N ASN A 160 -16.48 -4.53 9.12
CA ASN A 160 -16.79 -3.12 9.36
C ASN A 160 -16.06 -2.55 10.57
N GLU A 161 -15.87 -3.36 11.63
CA GLU A 161 -15.07 -2.95 12.78
C GLU A 161 -13.61 -2.71 12.35
N LEU A 162 -13.00 -3.68 11.66
CA LEU A 162 -11.62 -3.57 11.18
C LEU A 162 -11.46 -2.37 10.25
N ALA A 163 -12.35 -2.19 9.27
CA ALA A 163 -12.36 -1.02 8.39
C ALA A 163 -12.42 0.32 9.16
N THR A 164 -13.14 0.36 10.29
CA THR A 164 -13.23 1.55 11.14
C THR A 164 -11.94 1.79 11.94
N ARG A 165 -11.21 0.72 12.28
CA ARG A 165 -9.87 0.81 12.87
C ARG A 165 -8.87 1.39 11.88
N GLU A 166 -8.92 1.04 10.59
CA GLU A 166 -8.05 1.65 9.57
C GLU A 166 -8.23 3.18 9.50
N VAL A 167 -9.47 3.66 9.63
CA VAL A 167 -9.75 5.10 9.69
C VAL A 167 -9.09 5.74 10.92
N SER A 168 -9.12 5.03 12.05
CA SER A 168 -8.48 5.48 13.28
C SER A 168 -6.96 5.52 13.16
N HIS A 169 -6.35 4.49 12.58
CA HIS A 169 -4.91 4.43 12.35
C HIS A 169 -4.44 5.48 11.35
N GLN A 170 -5.18 5.70 10.26
CA GLN A 170 -4.95 6.85 9.35
C GLN A 170 -4.92 8.15 10.12
N GLN A 171 -5.91 8.39 10.99
CA GLN A 171 -5.96 9.61 11.79
C GLN A 171 -4.75 9.71 12.72
N MET A 172 -4.37 8.63 13.42
CA MET A 172 -3.20 8.61 14.29
C MET A 172 -1.90 8.95 13.53
N PHE A 173 -1.68 8.36 12.34
CA PHE A 173 -0.51 8.67 11.52
C PHE A 173 -0.53 10.10 10.98
N MET A 174 -1.69 10.63 10.59
CA MET A 174 -1.85 12.02 10.17
C MET A 174 -1.57 13.01 11.31
N GLU A 175 -2.05 12.73 12.53
CA GLU A 175 -1.75 13.54 13.72
C GLU A 175 -0.25 13.46 14.09
N ALA A 176 0.39 12.30 13.94
CA ALA A 176 1.83 12.17 14.11
C ALA A 176 2.59 13.03 13.07
N LEU A 177 2.18 13.02 11.80
CA LEU A 177 2.74 13.93 10.78
C LEU A 177 2.51 15.41 11.10
N ALA A 178 1.34 15.76 11.65
CA ALA A 178 1.02 17.12 12.06
C ALA A 178 1.94 17.59 13.19
N SER A 179 2.21 16.72 14.17
CA SER A 179 3.13 17.03 15.28
C SER A 179 4.57 17.34 14.80
N LEU A 180 4.95 16.82 13.63
CA LEU A 180 6.24 17.07 12.98
C LEU A 180 6.23 18.25 11.99
N ASN A 181 5.10 18.96 11.85
CA ASN A 181 4.87 19.95 10.80
C ASN A 181 5.11 19.39 9.39
N ALA A 182 4.79 18.11 9.18
CA ALA A 182 5.16 17.36 7.98
C ALA A 182 3.95 16.86 7.17
N VAL A 183 2.75 17.41 7.40
CA VAL A 183 1.54 17.05 6.65
C VAL A 183 1.63 17.60 5.22
N SER A 184 1.90 18.89 5.08
CA SER A 184 1.92 19.59 3.79
C SER A 184 3.32 19.80 3.21
N GLU A 185 4.37 19.68 4.02
CA GLU A 185 5.74 20.03 3.60
C GLU A 185 6.36 18.96 2.70
N PRO A 186 6.52 19.17 1.38
CA PRO A 186 6.98 18.11 0.48
C PRO A 186 8.43 17.70 0.76
N VAL A 187 9.26 18.66 1.17
CA VAL A 187 10.66 18.44 1.53
C VAL A 187 10.76 18.22 3.04
N PHE A 188 11.23 17.03 3.43
CA PHE A 188 11.37 16.63 4.83
C PHE A 188 12.80 16.24 5.22
N GLY A 189 13.74 16.27 4.26
CA GLY A 189 15.17 16.05 4.48
C GLY A 189 15.98 17.29 4.11
N ASP A 190 17.30 17.13 3.96
CA ASP A 190 18.23 18.25 3.79
C ASP A 190 18.29 18.86 2.38
N LEU A 191 17.42 18.39 1.47
CA LEU A 191 17.41 18.83 0.08
C LEU A 191 17.21 20.35 -0.01
N GLN A 192 18.12 21.03 -0.70
CA GLN A 192 17.96 22.43 -1.10
C GLN A 192 17.30 22.48 -2.47
N PRO A 193 16.01 22.86 -2.58
CA PRO A 193 15.31 22.79 -3.85
C PRO A 193 15.88 23.78 -4.86
N SER A 194 15.99 23.34 -6.11
CA SER A 194 16.36 24.24 -7.21
C SER A 194 15.15 25.03 -7.71
N LYS A 195 15.38 25.95 -8.66
CA LYS A 195 14.31 26.66 -9.40
C LYS A 195 13.31 25.74 -10.10
N SER A 196 13.61 24.44 -10.23
CA SER A 196 12.73 23.46 -10.85
C SER A 196 11.63 22.92 -9.93
N VAL A 197 11.67 23.22 -8.62
CA VAL A 197 10.81 22.58 -7.61
C VAL A 197 9.31 22.72 -7.88
N ASN A 198 8.90 23.80 -8.55
CA ASN A 198 7.51 24.08 -8.88
C ASN A 198 7.22 24.04 -10.39
N LEU A 199 8.12 23.47 -11.21
CA LEU A 199 7.83 23.26 -12.63
C LEU A 199 6.87 22.07 -12.79
N TYR A 200 5.78 22.28 -13.53
CA TYR A 200 4.92 21.20 -14.02
C TYR A 200 5.09 21.06 -15.53
N PHE A 201 5.58 19.91 -15.99
CA PHE A 201 5.71 19.63 -17.42
C PHE A 201 4.45 18.98 -17.97
N ASN A 202 3.85 19.62 -18.97
CA ASN A 202 2.77 19.00 -19.73
C ASN A 202 3.34 18.01 -20.75
N LEU A 203 3.35 16.73 -20.37
CA LEU A 203 3.83 15.64 -21.22
C LEU A 203 2.68 14.88 -21.90
N SER A 204 1.43 15.31 -21.70
CA SER A 204 0.27 14.73 -22.35
C SER A 204 0.06 15.35 -23.74
N SER A 205 -0.52 14.58 -24.66
CA SER A 205 -0.94 15.09 -25.99
C SER A 205 -2.19 14.37 -26.47
N GLY A 206 -2.95 14.99 -27.37
CA GLY A 206 -4.16 14.43 -27.97
C GLY A 206 -5.47 15.09 -27.50
N THR A 207 -6.59 14.62 -28.03
CA THR A 207 -7.92 15.17 -27.72
C THR A 207 -8.27 14.95 -26.26
N GLY A 208 -8.49 16.04 -25.51
CA GLY A 208 -8.76 15.98 -24.06
C GLY A 208 -7.51 16.01 -23.18
N ALA A 209 -6.32 16.26 -23.76
CA ALA A 209 -5.11 16.59 -23.02
C ALA A 209 -5.21 17.98 -22.35
N ASP A 210 -4.13 18.39 -21.68
CA ASP A 210 -3.94 19.74 -21.11
C ASP A 210 -4.94 20.11 -19.99
N LEU A 211 -5.47 19.11 -19.28
CA LEU A 211 -6.35 19.34 -18.14
C LEU A 211 -5.64 20.17 -17.07
N ARG A 212 -6.32 21.21 -16.57
CA ARG A 212 -5.81 22.14 -15.58
C ARG A 212 -6.51 21.97 -14.23
N GLY A 213 -5.75 22.10 -13.15
CA GLY A 213 -6.23 22.06 -11.78
C GLY A 213 -5.20 22.64 -10.80
N PRO A 214 -5.50 22.66 -9.49
CA PRO A 214 -4.59 23.18 -8.47
C PRO A 214 -3.21 22.50 -8.45
N TRP A 215 -3.13 21.23 -8.89
CA TRP A 215 -1.90 20.43 -8.92
C TRP A 215 -0.96 20.74 -10.10
N ASN A 216 -1.35 21.62 -11.02
CA ASN A 216 -0.53 21.99 -12.18
C ASN A 216 -0.71 23.44 -12.65
N SER A 217 -1.20 24.30 -11.76
CA SER A 217 -1.48 25.70 -12.09
C SER A 217 -0.86 26.65 -11.07
N GLU A 218 -0.70 27.88 -11.52
CA GLU A 218 -0.19 28.99 -10.74
C GLU A 218 -1.17 29.34 -9.59
N PRO A 219 -0.68 29.83 -8.45
CA PRO A 219 0.72 30.16 -8.14
C PRO A 219 1.56 28.96 -7.65
N ALA A 220 0.94 27.80 -7.40
CA ALA A 220 1.62 26.64 -6.83
C ALA A 220 2.65 26.04 -7.78
N PHE A 221 2.31 25.96 -9.07
CA PHE A 221 3.18 25.42 -10.11
C PHE A 221 3.29 26.38 -11.30
N GLN A 222 4.48 26.42 -11.91
CA GLN A 222 4.72 27.04 -13.19
C GLN A 222 4.45 26.01 -14.29
N TYR A 223 3.39 26.23 -15.07
CA TYR A 223 2.98 25.28 -16.09
C TYR A 223 3.82 25.42 -17.36
N VAL A 224 4.50 24.34 -17.74
CA VAL A 224 5.30 24.25 -18.96
C VAL A 224 4.49 23.49 -20.01
N ALA A 225 3.82 24.25 -20.89
CA ALA A 225 2.95 23.72 -21.93
C ALA A 225 3.73 22.94 -23.03
N ASP A 226 4.93 23.42 -23.39
CA ASP A 226 5.85 22.77 -24.32
C ASP A 226 7.18 22.48 -23.62
N PRO A 227 7.33 21.27 -23.03
CA PRO A 227 8.56 20.88 -22.35
C PRO A 227 9.79 20.89 -23.25
N LEU A 228 9.65 20.54 -24.54
CA LEU A 228 10.77 20.48 -25.47
C LEU A 228 11.32 21.88 -25.70
N GLN A 229 10.44 22.83 -26.04
CA GLN A 229 10.83 24.22 -26.23
C GLN A 229 11.46 24.81 -24.96
N HIS A 230 10.88 24.53 -23.79
CA HIS A 230 11.40 24.99 -22.50
C HIS A 230 12.83 24.49 -22.23
N LEU A 231 13.10 23.21 -22.49
CA LEU A 231 14.44 22.62 -22.30
C LEU A 231 15.45 23.20 -23.29
N THR A 232 15.10 23.37 -24.56
CA THR A 232 15.98 24.00 -25.58
C THR A 232 16.37 25.42 -25.18
N GLN A 233 15.43 26.20 -24.63
CA GLN A 233 15.70 27.55 -24.17
C GLN A 233 16.62 27.57 -22.93
N GLN A 234 16.46 26.64 -21.99
CA GLN A 234 17.32 26.56 -20.80
C GLN A 234 18.76 26.10 -21.13
N GLN A 235 18.96 25.29 -22.16
CA GLN A 235 20.27 24.79 -22.58
C GLN A 235 21.07 25.77 -23.47
N GLY A 236 20.55 26.98 -23.73
CA GLY A 236 21.29 28.03 -24.43
C GLY A 236 21.54 27.77 -25.92
N GLY A 237 20.68 27.01 -26.60
CA GLY A 237 20.76 26.79 -28.05
C GLY A 237 21.97 25.97 -28.55
N ASN A 238 22.83 25.48 -27.66
CA ASN A 238 23.91 24.58 -28.02
C ASN A 238 23.45 23.13 -27.89
N ASN A 239 23.30 22.44 -29.03
CA ASN A 239 23.19 20.98 -29.17
C ASN A 239 24.41 20.20 -28.62
N ALA A 240 25.23 20.80 -27.74
CA ALA A 240 26.50 20.24 -27.28
C ALA A 240 26.36 19.37 -26.01
N ALA A 241 25.16 19.23 -25.44
CA ALA A 241 24.90 18.42 -24.24
C ALA A 241 23.74 17.43 -24.44
N SER A 242 23.60 16.88 -25.65
CA SER A 242 22.72 15.72 -25.86
C SER A 242 23.41 14.46 -25.34
N ASN A 243 22.77 13.76 -24.39
CA ASN A 243 23.08 12.35 -24.09
C ASN A 243 22.60 11.42 -25.23
N GLU A 244 22.65 11.88 -26.49
CA GLU A 244 22.52 10.97 -27.62
C GLU A 244 23.71 10.02 -27.52
N MET A 245 23.41 8.74 -27.24
CA MET A 245 24.43 7.70 -27.28
C MET A 245 25.15 7.82 -28.62
N LEU A 246 26.47 8.01 -28.59
CA LEU A 246 27.35 7.95 -29.76
C LEU A 246 27.20 6.56 -30.41
N ALA A 247 26.19 6.42 -31.25
CA ALA A 247 25.91 5.22 -32.00
C ALA A 247 26.94 5.13 -33.13
N SER A 248 27.99 4.37 -32.87
CA SER A 248 28.74 3.56 -33.83
C SER A 248 29.16 4.22 -35.16
N GLU A 249 30.31 4.89 -35.15
CA GLU A 249 31.15 5.09 -36.34
C GLU A 249 32.60 4.58 -36.13
N GLN A 250 32.76 3.47 -35.39
CA GLN A 250 34.07 2.80 -35.23
C GLN A 250 34.09 1.30 -35.58
N LEU A 251 33.10 0.80 -36.34
CA LEU A 251 33.11 -0.58 -36.86
C LEU A 251 33.30 -0.70 -38.38
N ALA A 252 33.58 0.39 -39.10
CA ALA A 252 33.80 0.35 -40.55
C ALA A 252 35.28 0.21 -40.98
N ASN A 253 36.25 0.30 -40.05
CA ASN A 253 37.69 0.27 -40.39
C ASN A 253 38.47 -0.82 -39.64
N ALA A 254 37.89 -2.00 -39.43
CA ALA A 254 38.70 -3.18 -39.13
C ALA A 254 39.28 -3.70 -40.47
N PRO A 255 40.61 -3.70 -40.68
CA PRO A 255 41.18 -4.37 -41.83
C PRO A 255 40.87 -5.86 -41.70
N GLN A 256 40.29 -6.45 -42.75
CA GLN A 256 40.25 -7.91 -42.86
C GLN A 256 41.68 -8.39 -43.06
N SER A 257 42.23 -9.04 -42.03
CA SER A 257 43.39 -9.92 -42.11
C SER A 257 43.10 -11.19 -41.34
#